data_AF-A0A9E2LGM2-F1
#
_entry.id   AF-A0A9E2LGM2-F1
#
_cell.length_a   1.000
_cell.length_b   1.000
_cell.length_c   1.000
_cell.angle_alpha   90.00
_cell.angle_beta   90.00
_cell.angle_gamma   90.00
#
_symmetry.space_group_name_H-M   'P 1'
#
loop_
_entity.id
_entity.type
_entity.pdbx_description
1 polymer ?
#
loop_
_entity_poly.entity_id
_entity_poly.type
_entity_poly.pdbx_seq_one_letter_code
_entity_poly.pdbx_strand_id
1 'polypeptide(L)'
;EGEHCGTCTACLDICPTRAFPAPFQLDARRCLSYLTIEFAGPWPEEFRMATGSRIYGCDDCLAVCPWNKFAEASRESRVQAREALVSPRLADLAALDDAAFRALFTKSPVKRIGRDRFVRNVLYAIGNSGDATLVPAAQRLLDDPDPVVRDAATWAVGRLGAAES
;
A
#
# COMPACT_ATOMS: atom_id res chain seq x y z
N GLU A 1 -5.26 24.68 -21.86
CA GLU A 1 -4.91 23.32 -22.30
C GLU A 1 -6.17 22.47 -22.35
N GLY A 2 -6.28 21.61 -23.36
CA GLY A 2 -7.46 20.78 -23.61
C GLY A 2 -7.34 19.38 -23.02
N GLU A 3 -8.48 18.70 -22.89
CA GLU A 3 -8.53 17.30 -22.50
C GLU A 3 -7.87 16.42 -23.56
N HIS A 4 -6.82 15.69 -23.19
CA HIS A 4 -6.07 14.82 -24.09
C HIS A 4 -6.56 13.37 -24.07
N CYS A 5 -7.47 12.99 -23.17
CA CYS A 5 -7.90 11.61 -22.97
C CYS A 5 -8.69 11.03 -24.16
N GLY A 6 -9.46 11.84 -24.88
CA GLY A 6 -10.30 11.36 -25.99
C GLY A 6 -11.24 10.24 -25.53
N THR A 7 -11.19 9.08 -26.18
CA THR A 7 -11.99 7.88 -25.83
C THR A 7 -11.24 6.89 -24.93
N CYS A 8 -10.06 7.23 -24.43
CA CYS A 8 -9.24 6.32 -23.62
C CYS A 8 -9.87 6.01 -22.26
N THR A 9 -9.96 4.73 -21.91
CA THR A 9 -10.47 4.24 -20.61
C THR A 9 -9.42 3.49 -19.79
N ALA A 10 -8.16 3.49 -20.21
CA ALA A 10 -7.13 2.61 -19.65
C ALA A 10 -6.99 2.70 -18.11
N CYS A 11 -7.06 3.91 -17.54
CA CYS A 11 -6.99 4.11 -16.09
C CYS A 11 -8.23 3.59 -15.33
N LEU A 12 -9.41 3.60 -15.96
CA LEU A 12 -10.64 3.02 -15.41
C LEU A 12 -10.52 1.50 -15.39
N ASP A 13 -10.04 0.93 -16.51
CA ASP A 13 -9.97 -0.51 -16.74
C ASP A 13 -8.92 -1.19 -15.84
N ILE A 14 -7.75 -0.56 -15.63
CA ILE A 14 -6.67 -1.14 -14.82
C ILE A 14 -6.92 -1.03 -13.32
N CYS A 15 -7.79 -0.12 -12.88
CA CYS A 15 -7.91 0.22 -11.46
C CYS A 15 -8.39 -1.02 -10.66
N PRO A 16 -7.57 -1.57 -9.75
CA PRO A 16 -7.84 -2.87 -9.13
C PRO A 16 -9.11 -2.88 -8.26
N THR A 17 -9.52 -1.71 -7.78
CA THR A 17 -10.70 -1.53 -6.94
C THR A 17 -11.86 -0.87 -7.68
N ARG A 18 -11.71 -0.57 -8.97
CA ARG A 18 -12.68 0.23 -9.76
C ARG A 18 -13.03 1.53 -9.02
N ALA A 19 -12.01 2.29 -8.63
CA ALA A 19 -12.18 3.57 -7.93
C ALA A 19 -12.71 4.68 -8.85
N PHE A 20 -12.70 4.47 -10.17
CA PHE A 20 -13.26 5.38 -11.15
C PHE A 20 -14.65 4.91 -11.60
N PRO A 21 -15.76 5.40 -11.01
CA PRO A 21 -17.11 5.04 -11.45
C PRO A 21 -17.45 5.59 -12.85
N ALA A 22 -16.78 6.65 -13.27
CA ALA A 22 -16.92 7.27 -14.59
C ALA A 22 -15.62 8.02 -14.95
N PRO A 23 -15.41 8.39 -16.23
CA PRO A 23 -14.28 9.24 -16.61
C PRO A 23 -14.21 10.51 -15.74
N PHE A 24 -12.99 10.84 -15.28
CA PHE A 24 -12.70 12.01 -14.44
C PHE A 24 -13.38 12.03 -13.06
N GLN A 25 -14.00 10.94 -12.62
CA GLN A 25 -14.59 10.81 -11.30
C GLN A 25 -13.83 9.78 -10.48
N LEU A 26 -13.41 10.15 -9.27
CA LEU A 26 -12.68 9.27 -8.35
C LEU A 26 -13.46 9.11 -7.04
N ASP A 27 -13.79 7.87 -6.67
CA ASP A 27 -14.23 7.54 -5.31
C ASP A 27 -13.00 7.23 -4.44
N ALA A 28 -12.59 8.21 -3.63
CA ALA A 28 -11.44 8.10 -2.74
C ALA A 28 -11.54 6.90 -1.77
N ARG A 29 -12.75 6.52 -1.34
CA ARG A 29 -12.96 5.40 -0.40
C ARG A 29 -12.57 4.05 -0.99
N ARG A 30 -12.45 3.97 -2.32
CA ARG A 30 -12.01 2.80 -3.08
C ARG A 30 -10.58 2.95 -3.60
N CYS A 31 -10.03 4.16 -3.62
CA CYS A 31 -8.71 4.43 -4.17
C CYS A 31 -7.61 3.89 -3.25
N LEU A 32 -6.81 2.94 -3.73
CA LEU A 32 -5.71 2.36 -2.94
C LEU A 32 -4.67 3.41 -2.49
N SER A 33 -4.42 4.45 -3.30
CA SER A 33 -3.52 5.55 -2.90
C SER A 33 -4.08 6.32 -1.70
N TYR A 34 -5.39 6.64 -1.70
CA TYR A 34 -6.05 7.25 -0.53
C TYR A 34 -6.04 6.30 0.68
N LEU A 35 -6.39 5.03 0.48
CA LEU A 35 -6.45 4.05 1.57
C LEU A 35 -5.10 3.86 2.26
N THR A 36 -4.01 3.78 1.48
CA THR A 36 -2.65 3.61 1.99
C THR A 36 -2.08 4.87 2.65
N ILE A 37 -2.45 6.07 2.19
CA ILE A 37 -1.84 7.33 2.65
C ILE A 37 -2.71 8.06 3.68
N GLU A 38 -4.02 8.21 3.41
CA GLU A 38 -4.90 9.12 4.13
C GLU A 38 -5.83 8.41 5.13
N PHE A 39 -6.26 7.19 4.82
CA PHE A 39 -7.26 6.50 5.63
C PHE A 39 -6.62 5.82 6.85
N ALA A 40 -7.13 6.12 8.05
CA ALA A 40 -6.61 5.60 9.31
C ALA A 40 -7.25 4.27 9.74
N GLY A 41 -8.48 4.01 9.32
CA GLY A 41 -9.28 2.89 9.83
C GLY A 41 -8.99 1.54 9.18
N PRO A 42 -9.73 0.49 9.58
CA PRO A 42 -9.69 -0.81 8.94
C PRO A 42 -10.32 -0.75 7.55
N TRP A 43 -9.71 -1.42 6.58
CA TRP A 43 -10.23 -1.42 5.21
C TRP A 43 -11.31 -2.49 5.03
N PRO A 44 -12.27 -2.29 4.13
CA PRO A 44 -13.07 -3.39 3.58
C PRO A 44 -12.17 -4.51 3.05
N GLU A 45 -12.56 -5.76 3.29
CA GLU A 45 -11.72 -6.93 3.00
C GLU A 45 -11.35 -7.03 1.52
N GLU A 46 -12.27 -6.68 0.61
CA GLU A 46 -12.02 -6.68 -0.82
C GLU A 46 -10.85 -5.76 -1.21
N PHE A 47 -10.62 -4.67 -0.48
CA PHE A 47 -9.50 -3.75 -0.74
C PHE A 47 -8.21 -4.22 -0.07
N ARG A 48 -8.28 -4.97 1.03
CA ARG A 48 -7.11 -5.65 1.62
C ARG A 48 -6.50 -6.63 0.62
N MET A 49 -7.35 -7.38 -0.10
CA MET A 49 -6.89 -8.29 -1.15
C MET A 49 -6.37 -7.55 -2.39
N ALA A 50 -7.16 -6.58 -2.89
CA ALA A 50 -6.82 -5.85 -4.11
C ALA A 50 -5.53 -5.02 -4.01
N THR A 51 -5.07 -4.67 -2.80
CA THR A 51 -3.82 -3.90 -2.64
C THR A 51 -2.57 -4.68 -3.08
N GLY A 52 -2.60 -6.02 -3.04
CA GLY A 52 -1.44 -6.85 -3.33
C GLY A 52 -0.27 -6.50 -2.42
N SER A 53 0.91 -6.24 -3.00
CA SER A 53 2.13 -5.84 -2.29
C SER A 53 2.27 -4.34 -2.04
N ARG A 54 1.27 -3.52 -2.41
CA ARG A 54 1.32 -2.05 -2.28
C ARG A 54 1.15 -1.64 -0.82
N ILE A 55 2.24 -1.14 -0.22
CA ILE A 55 2.27 -0.68 1.18
C ILE A 55 2.16 0.86 1.32
N TYR A 56 2.38 1.61 0.24
CA TYR A 56 2.27 3.07 0.21
C TYR A 56 2.00 3.55 -1.22
N GLY A 57 0.87 4.24 -1.44
CA GLY A 57 0.46 4.72 -2.75
C GLY A 57 -0.07 3.61 -3.69
N CYS A 58 -0.55 4.05 -4.85
CA CYS A 58 -0.90 3.17 -5.98
C CYS A 58 -0.80 3.99 -7.26
N ASP A 59 0.06 3.55 -8.17
CA ASP A 59 0.37 4.28 -9.41
C ASP A 59 -0.15 3.56 -10.67
N ASP A 60 -1.00 2.53 -10.53
CA ASP A 60 -1.47 1.73 -11.67
C ASP A 60 -2.15 2.59 -12.76
N CYS A 61 -2.98 3.55 -12.34
CA CYS A 61 -3.67 4.47 -13.27
C CYS A 61 -2.70 5.42 -13.97
N LEU A 62 -1.59 5.79 -13.32
CA LEU A 62 -0.53 6.61 -13.90
C LEU A 62 0.38 5.78 -14.82
N ALA A 63 0.69 4.54 -14.44
CA ALA A 63 1.55 3.63 -15.18
C ALA A 63 0.95 3.22 -16.53
N VAL A 64 -0.38 3.04 -16.60
CA VAL A 64 -1.08 2.70 -17.85
C VAL A 64 -1.36 3.93 -18.73
N CYS A 65 -1.23 5.14 -18.19
CA CYS A 65 -1.64 6.36 -18.88
C CYS A 65 -0.72 6.63 -20.10
N PRO A 66 -1.25 6.70 -21.33
CA PRO A 66 -0.43 6.92 -22.52
C PRO A 66 0.24 8.31 -22.52
N TRP A 67 -0.35 9.27 -21.83
CA TRP A 67 0.19 10.63 -21.68
C TRP A 67 1.30 10.71 -20.64
N ASN A 68 1.35 9.77 -19.70
CA ASN A 68 2.38 9.69 -18.67
C ASN A 68 3.61 8.88 -19.12
N LYS A 69 3.58 8.29 -20.32
CA LYS A 69 4.70 7.53 -20.90
C LYS A 69 5.98 8.37 -21.09
N PHE A 70 5.85 9.69 -21.15
CA PHE A 70 6.97 10.63 -21.29
C PHE A 70 7.42 11.24 -19.95
N ALA A 71 6.80 10.86 -18.83
CA ALA A 71 7.25 11.32 -17.52
C ALA A 71 8.63 10.69 -17.21
N GLU A 72 9.67 11.51 -17.28
CA GLU A 72 11.01 11.11 -16.84
C GLU A 72 10.99 10.85 -15.33
N ALA A 73 11.65 9.77 -14.89
CA ALA A 73 11.93 9.58 -13.47
C ALA A 73 12.65 10.83 -12.94
N SER A 74 12.09 11.46 -11.90
CA SER A 74 12.66 12.69 -11.34
C SER A 74 14.13 12.46 -10.99
N ARG A 75 15.01 13.27 -11.59
CA ARG A 75 16.45 13.30 -11.30
C ARG A 75 16.77 13.99 -9.97
N GLU A 76 15.75 14.39 -9.20
CA GLU A 76 15.98 14.88 -7.85
C GLU A 76 16.56 13.76 -6.98
N SER A 77 17.80 13.96 -6.54
CA SER A 77 18.52 13.11 -5.59
C SER A 77 17.78 12.88 -4.26
N ARG A 78 16.69 13.62 -4.01
CA ARG A 78 15.78 13.46 -2.85
C ARG A 78 14.73 12.36 -3.03
N VAL A 79 14.51 11.90 -4.26
CA VAL A 79 13.50 10.87 -4.64
C VAL A 79 14.17 9.55 -5.06
N GLN A 80 15.48 9.42 -4.90
CA GLN A 80 16.10 8.09 -4.93
C GLN A 80 15.73 7.38 -3.63
N ALA A 81 15.00 6.26 -3.74
CA ALA A 81 14.82 5.34 -2.65
C ALA A 81 16.22 5.00 -2.11
N ARG A 82 16.51 5.42 -0.88
CA ARG A 82 17.77 5.09 -0.19
C ARG A 82 17.97 3.58 -0.34
N GLU A 83 19.20 3.09 -0.56
CA GLU A 83 19.45 1.65 -0.74
C GLU A 83 18.81 0.76 0.35
N ALA A 84 18.70 1.27 1.58
CA ALA A 84 17.99 0.61 2.70
C ALA A 84 16.46 0.44 2.50
N LEU A 85 15.87 1.10 1.51
CA LEU A 85 14.47 1.02 1.09
C LEU A 85 14.31 0.26 -0.23
N VAL A 86 15.41 -0.27 -0.80
CA VAL A 86 15.36 -1.17 -1.95
C VAL A 86 15.06 -2.57 -1.42
N SER A 87 13.78 -2.97 -1.55
CA SER A 87 13.24 -4.28 -1.15
C SER A 87 13.50 -4.71 0.30
N PRO A 88 13.16 -3.88 1.31
CA PRO A 88 13.15 -4.34 2.70
C PRO A 88 12.18 -5.51 2.86
N ARG A 89 12.57 -6.52 3.63
CA ARG A 89 11.71 -7.70 3.86
C ARG A 89 10.46 -7.26 4.61
N LEU A 90 9.30 -7.78 4.22
CA LEU A 90 8.03 -7.46 4.88
C LEU A 90 8.07 -7.72 6.40
N ALA A 91 8.77 -8.77 6.82
CA ALA A 91 8.98 -9.09 8.23
C ALA A 91 9.73 -7.99 9.01
N ASP A 92 10.73 -7.33 8.39
CA ASP A 92 11.49 -6.25 9.01
C ASP A 92 10.64 -4.98 9.11
N LEU A 93 9.86 -4.69 8.06
CA LEU A 93 8.94 -3.55 8.05
C LEU A 93 7.82 -3.69 9.10
N ALA A 94 7.29 -4.91 9.29
CA ALA A 94 6.28 -5.18 10.30
C ALA A 94 6.83 -5.03 11.74
N ALA A 95 8.13 -5.22 11.93
CA ALA A 95 8.79 -5.14 13.24
C ALA A 95 9.14 -3.69 13.68
N LEU A 96 8.85 -2.68 12.85
CA LEU A 96 9.16 -1.29 13.19
C LEU A 96 8.31 -0.80 14.36
N ASP A 97 8.98 -0.33 15.42
CA ASP A 97 8.39 0.56 16.41
C ASP A 97 8.34 2.01 15.89
N ASP A 98 7.74 2.94 16.65
CA ASP A 98 7.60 4.34 16.23
C ASP A 98 8.96 5.03 16.04
N ALA A 99 9.95 4.72 16.88
CA ALA A 99 11.28 5.33 16.79
C ALA A 99 12.02 4.88 15.52
N ALA A 100 12.05 3.57 15.26
CA ALA A 100 12.64 2.96 14.08
C ALA A 100 11.93 3.41 12.80
N PHE A 101 10.59 3.47 12.81
CA PHE A 101 9.80 4.00 11.70
C PHE A 101 10.18 5.45 11.37
N ARG A 102 10.23 6.34 12.38
CA ARG A 102 10.59 7.75 12.18
C ARG A 102 12.02 7.92 11.68
N ALA A 103 12.95 7.10 12.17
CA ALA A 103 14.33 7.11 11.73
C ALA A 103 14.45 6.67 10.25
N LEU A 104 13.81 5.56 9.90
CA LEU A 104 13.84 4.98 8.55
C LEU A 104 13.26 5.94 7.50
N PHE A 105 12.09 6.51 7.78
CA PHE A 105 11.38 7.39 6.84
C PHE A 105 11.69 8.88 7.01
N THR A 106 12.78 9.25 7.68
CA THR A 106 13.16 10.66 7.78
C THR A 106 13.34 11.30 6.39
N LYS A 107 12.68 12.46 6.20
CA LYS A 107 12.57 13.20 4.92
C LYS A 107 11.82 12.45 3.79
N SER A 108 11.17 11.32 4.10
CA SER A 108 10.25 10.63 3.19
C SER A 108 8.81 11.06 3.46
N PRO A 109 7.96 11.21 2.43
CA PRO A 109 6.52 11.48 2.62
C PRO A 109 5.83 10.37 3.42
N VAL A 110 6.37 9.13 3.41
CA VAL A 110 5.86 8.01 4.21
C VAL A 110 5.81 8.33 5.71
N LYS A 111 6.75 9.15 6.22
CA LYS A 111 6.78 9.51 7.64
C LYS A 111 5.48 10.16 8.12
N ARG A 112 4.73 10.82 7.23
CA ARG A 112 3.50 11.54 7.57
C ARG A 112 2.34 10.62 7.96
N ILE A 113 2.34 9.36 7.50
CA ILE A 113 1.22 8.44 7.75
C ILE A 113 1.30 7.79 9.13
N GLY A 114 2.49 7.84 9.76
CA GLY A 114 2.75 7.22 11.05
C GLY A 114 2.98 5.70 10.96
N ARG A 115 3.54 5.15 12.04
CA ARG A 115 3.91 3.72 12.14
C ARG A 115 2.70 2.81 11.96
N ASP A 116 1.58 3.10 12.61
CA ASP A 116 0.46 2.14 12.67
C ASP A 116 -0.22 1.95 11.32
N ARG A 117 -0.47 3.05 10.57
CA ARG A 117 -1.00 2.95 9.21
C ARG A 117 -0.04 2.23 8.27
N PHE A 118 1.25 2.49 8.42
CA PHE A 118 2.28 1.83 7.62
C PHE A 118 2.31 0.31 7.90
N VAL A 119 2.39 -0.08 9.18
CA VAL A 119 2.44 -1.49 9.59
C VAL A 119 1.14 -2.21 9.21
N ARG A 120 -0.02 -1.57 9.34
CA ARG A 120 -1.30 -2.09 8.80
C ARG A 120 -1.18 -2.42 7.31
N ASN A 121 -0.65 -1.51 6.49
CA ASN A 121 -0.50 -1.76 5.06
C ASN A 121 0.49 -2.91 4.79
N VAL A 122 1.58 -3.00 5.55
CA VAL A 122 2.55 -4.09 5.47
C VAL A 122 1.91 -5.44 5.81
N LEU A 123 1.04 -5.49 6.83
CA LEU A 123 0.30 -6.70 7.19
C LEU A 123 -0.64 -7.15 6.07
N TYR A 124 -1.29 -6.22 5.36
CA TYR A 124 -2.07 -6.58 4.17
C TYR A 124 -1.18 -7.15 3.07
N ALA A 125 0.01 -6.58 2.84
CA ALA A 125 0.98 -7.14 1.90
C ALA A 125 1.50 -8.53 2.32
N ILE A 126 1.73 -8.75 3.62
CA ILE A 126 2.09 -10.06 4.19
C ILE A 126 1.00 -11.09 3.87
N GLY A 127 -0.26 -10.79 4.17
CA GLY A 127 -1.37 -11.70 3.86
C GLY A 127 -1.52 -11.98 2.36
N ASN A 128 -1.24 -11.00 1.50
CA ASN A 128 -1.29 -11.16 0.05
C ASN A 128 -0.10 -11.90 -0.56
N SER A 129 1.01 -12.05 0.19
CA SER A 129 2.21 -12.72 -0.31
C SER A 129 2.03 -14.22 -0.53
N GLY A 130 1.12 -14.85 0.23
CA GLY A 130 1.00 -16.32 0.29
C GLY A 130 2.21 -17.00 0.94
N ASP A 131 3.16 -16.24 1.51
CA ASP A 131 4.37 -16.77 2.12
C ASP A 131 4.12 -17.12 3.59
N ALA A 132 3.91 -18.41 3.86
CA ALA A 132 3.68 -18.94 5.21
C ALA A 132 4.84 -18.64 6.17
N THR A 133 6.07 -18.38 5.67
CA THR A 133 7.20 -18.02 6.54
C THR A 133 7.02 -16.66 7.23
N LEU A 134 6.08 -15.84 6.76
CA LEU A 134 5.75 -14.53 7.35
C LEU A 134 4.68 -14.61 8.44
N VAL A 135 4.04 -15.77 8.67
CA VAL A 135 3.04 -15.97 9.74
C VAL A 135 3.56 -15.51 11.11
N PRO A 136 4.79 -15.87 11.55
CA PRO A 136 5.32 -15.41 12.83
C PRO A 136 5.47 -13.89 12.92
N ALA A 137 5.73 -13.20 11.79
CA ALA A 137 5.82 -11.74 11.78
C ALA A 137 4.46 -11.09 12.02
N ALA A 138 3.41 -11.61 11.40
CA ALA A 138 2.04 -11.14 11.62
C ALA A 138 1.53 -11.49 13.03
N GLN A 139 1.81 -12.71 13.54
CA GLN A 139 1.39 -13.15 14.87
C GLN A 139 1.89 -12.25 16.01
N ARG A 140 3.11 -11.72 15.91
CA ARG A 140 3.67 -10.78 16.91
C ARG A 140 2.86 -9.51 17.10
N LEU A 141 2.02 -9.15 16.13
CA LEU A 141 1.23 -7.91 16.11
C LEU A 141 -0.24 -8.14 16.48
N LEU A 142 -0.62 -9.37 16.88
CA LEU A 142 -1.98 -9.66 17.34
C LEU A 142 -2.34 -8.93 18.64
N ASP A 143 -1.34 -8.58 19.45
CA ASP A 143 -1.49 -7.84 20.72
C ASP A 143 -0.98 -6.39 20.63
N ASP A 144 -0.78 -5.86 19.42
CA ASP A 144 -0.33 -4.48 19.21
C ASP A 144 -1.26 -3.48 19.92
N PRO A 145 -0.77 -2.38 20.53
CA PRO A 145 -1.64 -1.42 21.19
C PRO A 145 -2.67 -0.77 20.24
N ASP A 146 -2.35 -0.62 18.96
CA ASP A 146 -3.28 -0.05 17.98
C ASP A 146 -4.30 -1.10 17.47
N PRO A 147 -5.62 -0.83 17.57
CA PRO A 147 -6.65 -1.79 17.16
C PRO A 147 -6.66 -2.08 15.65
N VAL A 148 -6.22 -1.15 14.81
CA VAL A 148 -6.19 -1.34 13.36
C VAL A 148 -5.03 -2.23 12.95
N VAL A 149 -3.89 -2.13 13.65
CA VAL A 149 -2.77 -3.07 13.49
C VAL A 149 -3.19 -4.48 13.90
N ARG A 150 -3.88 -4.66 15.04
CA ARG A 150 -4.39 -5.98 15.47
C ARG A 150 -5.37 -6.61 14.47
N ASP A 151 -6.30 -5.82 13.93
CA ASP A 151 -7.24 -6.26 12.89
C ASP A 151 -6.50 -6.75 11.64
N ALA A 152 -5.52 -5.97 11.16
CA ALA A 152 -4.72 -6.35 10.00
C ALA A 152 -3.86 -7.59 10.25
N ALA A 153 -3.33 -7.76 11.47
CA ALA A 153 -2.54 -8.93 11.85
C ALA A 153 -3.40 -10.20 11.86
N THR A 154 -4.59 -10.11 12.45
CA THR A 154 -5.57 -11.22 12.47
C THR A 154 -5.93 -11.64 11.05
N TRP A 155 -6.22 -10.68 10.17
CA TRP A 155 -6.52 -10.95 8.78
C TRP A 155 -5.34 -11.62 8.04
N ALA A 156 -4.11 -11.11 8.23
CA ALA A 156 -2.92 -11.65 7.57
C ALA A 156 -2.65 -13.10 8.00
N VAL A 157 -2.75 -13.40 9.30
CA VAL A 157 -2.58 -14.77 9.84
C VAL A 157 -3.66 -15.70 9.28
N GLY A 158 -4.93 -15.28 9.31
CA GLY A 158 -6.04 -16.09 8.78
C GLY A 158 -5.88 -16.39 7.30
N ARG A 159 -5.45 -15.40 6.51
CA ARG A 159 -5.22 -15.56 5.08
C ARG A 159 -4.06 -16.50 4.75
N LEU A 160 -2.95 -16.40 5.47
CA LEU A 160 -1.79 -17.28 5.26
C LEU A 160 -2.06 -18.71 5.75
N GLY A 161 -2.80 -18.88 6.85
CA GLY A 161 -3.20 -20.21 7.33
C GLY A 161 -4.19 -20.94 6.41
N ALA A 162 -5.07 -20.19 5.72
CA ALA A 162 -5.97 -20.78 4.72
C ALA A 162 -5.24 -21.24 3.45
N ALA A 163 -4.04 -20.72 3.15
CA ALA A 163 -3.25 -21.11 2.00
C ALA A 163 -2.49 -22.44 2.21
N GLU A 164 -2.43 -22.96 3.44
CA GLU A 164 -1.83 -24.25 3.79
C GLU A 164 -2.82 -25.43 3.67
N SER A 165 -4.09 -25.17 3.32
CA SER A 165 -5.16 -26.18 3.19
C SER A 165 -5.53 -26.51 1.75
#